data_AF-A0A9L0KC56-F1
#
_entry.id   AF-A0A9L0KC56-F1
#
_cell.length_a   1.000
_cell.length_b   1.000
_cell.length_c   1.000
_cell.angle_alpha   90.00
_cell.angle_beta   90.00
_cell.angle_gamma   90.00
#
_symmetry.space_group_name_H-M   'P 1'
#
loop_
_entity.id
_entity.type
_entity.pdbx_description
1 polymer ?
#
loop_
_entity_poly.entity_id
_entity_poly.type
_entity_poly.pdbx_seq_one_letter_code
_entity_poly.pdbx_strand_id
1 'polypeptide(L)'
;MKLVMVLLLVALSLYCYAGSGCTILEDVVEMTTDPAVSTTEYLSALEELVSNDATAAIVKLKQFLNQSNETLANVRVMVQSKFDSFQCALY
;
A
#
# COMPACT_ATOMS: atom_id res chain seq x y z
N MET A 1 -21.75 -10.81 -30.63
CA MET A 1 -20.28 -10.93 -30.48
C MET A 1 -19.58 -9.63 -30.11
N LYS A 2 -19.97 -8.46 -30.63
CA LYS A 2 -19.38 -7.16 -30.22
C LYS A 2 -19.60 -6.80 -28.74
N LEU A 3 -20.81 -6.99 -28.21
CA LEU A 3 -21.15 -6.69 -26.81
C LEU A 3 -20.33 -7.52 -25.80
N VAL A 4 -20.13 -8.81 -26.08
CA VAL A 4 -19.34 -9.70 -25.21
C VAL A 4 -17.87 -9.27 -25.17
N MET A 5 -17.29 -8.88 -26.31
CA MET A 5 -15.92 -8.34 -26.39
C MET A 5 -15.78 -7.02 -25.63
N VAL A 6 -16.76 -6.11 -25.73
CA VAL A 6 -16.75 -4.84 -24.99
C VAL A 6 -16.85 -5.08 -23.48
N LEU A 7 -17.71 -6.00 -23.04
CA LEU A 7 -17.82 -6.38 -21.63
C LEU A 7 -16.55 -7.04 -21.09
N LEU A 8 -15.92 -7.91 -21.89
CA LEU A 8 -14.64 -8.51 -21.54
C LEU A 8 -13.51 -7.48 -21.42
N LEU A 9 -13.46 -6.49 -22.31
CA LEU A 9 -12.46 -5.42 -22.27
C LEU A 9 -12.63 -4.50 -21.05
N VAL A 10 -13.87 -4.13 -20.71
CA VAL A 10 -14.18 -3.33 -19.52
C VAL A 10 -13.85 -4.10 -18.24
N ALA A 11 -14.19 -5.39 -18.20
CA ALA A 11 -13.79 -6.26 -17.10
C ALA A 11 -12.26 -6.36 -16.99
N LEU A 12 -11.54 -6.56 -18.10
CA LEU A 12 -10.08 -6.62 -18.11
C LEU A 12 -9.42 -5.35 -17.57
N SER A 13 -9.91 -4.17 -17.97
CA SER A 13 -9.40 -2.89 -17.45
C SER A 13 -9.64 -2.72 -15.95
N LEU A 14 -10.72 -3.29 -15.42
CA LEU A 14 -11.00 -3.30 -13.98
C LEU A 14 -10.17 -4.36 -13.24
N TYR A 15 -9.85 -5.48 -13.89
CA TYR A 15 -8.93 -6.50 -13.36
C TYR A 15 -7.46 -6.04 -13.35
N CYS A 16 -7.08 -5.07 -14.18
CA CYS A 16 -5.74 -4.46 -14.16
C CYS A 16 -5.57 -3.36 -13.10
N TYR A 17 -6.60 -3.06 -12.31
CA TYR A 17 -6.57 -2.05 -11.25
C TYR A 17 -6.69 -2.75 -9.88
N ALA A 18 -5.75 -3.65 -9.59
CA ALA A 18 -5.87 -4.61 -8.50
C ALA A 18 -5.19 -4.16 -7.18
N GLY A 19 -4.83 -2.87 -7.05
CA GLY A 19 -4.06 -2.44 -5.89
C GLY A 19 -2.72 -3.16 -5.84
N SER A 20 -2.27 -3.50 -4.63
CA SER A 20 -1.00 -4.23 -4.47
C SER A 20 -1.11 -5.73 -4.77
N GLY A 21 -2.34 -6.26 -4.93
CA GLY A 21 -2.60 -7.70 -4.99
C GLY A 21 -2.40 -8.44 -3.66
N CYS A 22 -2.05 -7.73 -2.58
CA CYS A 22 -1.76 -8.28 -1.25
C CYS A 22 -2.39 -7.43 -0.14
N THR A 23 -3.47 -7.93 0.46
CA THR A 23 -4.20 -7.19 1.50
C THR A 23 -3.31 -6.83 2.71
N ILE A 24 -2.39 -7.72 3.09
CA ILE A 24 -1.46 -7.46 4.19
C ILE A 24 -0.57 -6.24 3.89
N LEU A 25 -0.12 -6.09 2.64
CA LEU A 25 0.72 -4.97 2.24
C LEU A 25 -0.08 -3.66 2.23
N GLU A 26 -1.35 -3.70 1.83
CA GLU A 26 -2.27 -2.55 1.88
C GLU A 26 -2.51 -2.09 3.31
N ASP A 27 -2.78 -3.02 4.23
CA ASP A 27 -2.93 -2.72 5.65
C ASP A 27 -1.66 -2.09 6.23
N VAL A 28 -0.48 -2.60 5.86
CA VAL A 28 0.81 -2.02 6.27
C VAL A 28 0.96 -0.59 5.77
N VAL A 29 0.60 -0.30 4.52
CA VAL A 29 0.65 1.06 3.96
C VAL A 29 -0.32 2.00 4.68
N GLU A 30 -1.51 1.51 5.03
CA GLU A 30 -2.49 2.26 5.79
C GLU A 30 -1.95 2.60 7.19
N MET A 31 -1.50 1.61 7.95
CA MET A 31 -0.90 1.79 9.29
C MET A 31 0.37 2.67 9.27
N THR A 32 1.16 2.57 8.20
CA THR A 32 2.37 3.38 8.00
C THR A 32 2.00 4.86 7.96
N THR A 33 0.94 5.19 7.22
CA THR A 33 0.50 6.56 6.95
C THR A 33 -0.53 7.09 7.95
N ASP A 34 -0.97 6.27 8.91
CA ASP A 34 -1.87 6.69 9.97
C ASP A 34 -1.07 7.34 11.13
N PRO A 35 -1.30 8.63 11.44
CA PRO A 35 -0.66 9.30 12.57
C PRO A 35 -1.18 8.84 13.94
N ALA A 36 -2.35 8.19 14.01
CA ALA A 36 -2.89 7.64 15.26
C ALA A 36 -2.21 6.34 15.69
N VAL A 37 -1.63 5.60 14.73
CA VAL A 37 -0.91 4.35 14.99
C VAL A 37 0.43 4.66 15.65
N SER A 38 0.63 4.14 16.85
CA SER A 38 1.88 4.30 17.59
C SER A 38 3.03 3.49 16.99
N THR A 39 4.28 3.87 17.27
CA THR A 39 5.44 3.08 16.82
C THR A 39 5.43 1.65 17.35
N THR A 40 4.99 1.45 18.59
CA THR A 40 4.91 0.11 19.21
C THR A 40 3.86 -0.74 18.51
N GLU A 41 2.66 -0.19 18.29
CA GLU A 41 1.58 -0.86 17.57
C GLU A 41 1.99 -1.22 16.14
N TYR A 42 2.65 -0.29 15.45
CA TYR A 42 3.18 -0.53 14.11
C TYR A 42 4.24 -1.64 14.06
N LEU A 43 5.13 -1.71 15.06
CA LEU A 43 6.10 -2.80 15.15
C LEU A 43 5.44 -4.15 15.42
N SER A 44 4.45 -4.20 16.31
CA SER A 44 3.68 -5.43 16.57
C SER A 44 2.96 -5.93 15.33
N ALA A 45 2.41 -5.02 14.53
CA ALA A 45 1.75 -5.39 13.27
C ALA A 45 2.73 -5.93 12.20
N LEU A 46 4.03 -5.66 12.34
CA LEU A 46 5.06 -6.10 11.41
C LEU A 46 5.88 -7.31 11.89
N GLU A 47 5.68 -7.78 13.13
CA GLU A 47 6.53 -8.78 13.78
C GLU A 47 6.66 -10.09 12.96
N GLU A 48 5.58 -10.52 12.30
CA GLU A 48 5.58 -11.72 11.45
C GLU A 48 6.08 -11.45 10.01
N LEU A 49 6.23 -10.19 9.63
CA LEU A 49 6.52 -9.76 8.26
C LEU A 49 7.97 -9.32 8.05
N VAL A 50 8.66 -8.92 9.11
CA VAL A 50 10.01 -8.35 9.05
C VAL A 50 10.94 -9.04 10.04
N SER A 51 12.22 -9.14 9.68
CA SER A 51 13.23 -9.66 10.60
C SER A 51 13.52 -8.65 11.72
N ASN A 52 13.97 -9.15 12.87
CA ASN A 52 14.34 -8.32 14.02
C ASN A 52 15.39 -7.25 13.67
N ASP A 53 16.28 -7.54 12.71
CA ASP A 53 17.33 -6.62 12.24
C ASP A 53 16.75 -5.36 11.55
N ALA A 54 15.51 -5.41 11.06
CA ALA A 54 14.83 -4.28 10.43
C ALA A 54 14.20 -3.31 11.45
N THR A 55 14.02 -3.72 12.71
CA THR A 55 13.32 -2.95 13.76
C THR A 55 13.81 -1.50 13.86
N ALA A 56 15.13 -1.30 13.91
CA ALA A 56 15.72 0.04 14.03
C ALA A 56 15.40 0.94 12.82
N ALA A 57 15.35 0.36 11.62
CA ALA A 57 15.01 1.08 10.39
C ALA A 57 13.50 1.43 10.37
N ILE A 58 12.65 0.51 10.81
CA ILE A 58 11.20 0.70 10.89
C ILE A 58 10.85 1.82 11.88
N VAL A 59 11.50 1.86 13.05
CA VAL A 59 11.34 2.95 14.02
C VAL A 59 11.71 4.30 13.40
N LYS A 60 12.84 4.37 12.70
CA LYS A 60 13.27 5.60 12.01
C LYS A 60 12.31 6.00 10.90
N LEU A 61 11.78 5.05 10.14
CA LEU A 61 10.75 5.31 9.13
C LEU A 61 9.48 5.88 9.76
N LYS A 62 8.99 5.30 10.86
CA LYS A 62 7.80 5.82 11.55
C LYS A 62 8.04 7.22 12.12
N GLN A 63 9.23 7.50 12.64
CA GLN A 63 9.62 8.86 13.07
C GLN A 63 9.67 9.85 11.92
N PHE A 64 10.24 9.46 10.78
CA PHE A 64 10.25 10.27 9.56
C PHE A 64 8.83 10.62 9.11
N LEU A 65 7.89 9.70 9.29
CA LEU A 65 6.48 9.86 8.97
C LEU A 65 5.67 10.64 10.02
N ASN A 66 6.32 11.26 11.02
CA ASN A 66 5.68 12.31 11.81
C ASN A 66 5.52 13.59 10.95
N GLN A 67 4.60 13.54 10.00
CA GLN A 67 4.34 14.54 8.97
C GLN A 67 2.93 15.10 9.12
N SER A 68 2.60 16.14 8.35
CA SER A 68 1.23 16.66 8.30
C SER A 68 0.26 15.62 7.74
N ASN A 69 -1.03 15.71 8.12
CA ASN A 69 -2.08 14.84 7.56
C ASN A 69 -2.15 14.93 6.02
N GLU A 70 -1.91 16.12 5.46
CA GLU A 70 -1.85 16.31 4.01
C GLU A 70 -0.68 15.55 3.39
N THR A 71 0.52 15.65 3.98
CA THR A 71 1.69 14.90 3.53
C THR A 71 1.44 13.40 3.60
N LEU A 72 0.86 12.90 4.69
CA LEU A 72 0.56 11.48 4.86
C LEU A 72 -0.48 10.98 3.86
N ALA A 73 -1.52 11.77 3.59
CA ALA A 73 -2.50 11.47 2.55
C ALA A 73 -1.84 11.41 1.15
N ASN A 74 -0.95 12.34 0.84
CA ASN A 74 -0.20 12.35 -0.42
C ASN A 74 0.76 11.16 -0.55
N VAL A 75 1.42 10.74 0.54
CA VAL A 75 2.25 9.53 0.56
C VAL A 75 1.41 8.29 0.27
N ARG A 76 0.22 8.17 0.89
CA ARG A 76 -0.72 7.07 0.63
C ARG A 76 -1.12 7.02 -0.85
N VAL A 77 -1.53 8.16 -1.42
CA VAL A 77 -1.89 8.27 -2.85
C VAL A 77 -0.70 7.91 -3.74
N MET A 78 0.51 8.35 -3.40
CA MET A 78 1.72 8.00 -4.15
C MET A 78 1.97 6.50 -4.17
N VAL A 79 1.84 5.81 -3.03
CA VAL A 79 2.05 4.36 -2.94
C VAL A 79 0.96 3.61 -3.71
N GLN A 80 -0.30 3.98 -3.50
CA GLN A 80 -1.43 3.38 -4.21
C GLN A 80 -1.30 3.52 -5.73
N SER A 81 -0.93 4.71 -6.21
CA SER A 81 -0.72 4.97 -7.64
C SER A 81 0.42 4.14 -8.24
N LYS A 82 1.41 3.72 -7.44
CA LYS A 82 2.46 2.81 -7.90
C LYS A 82 1.92 1.39 -8.06
N PHE A 83 1.14 0.91 -7.10
CA PHE A 83 0.53 -0.40 -7.18
C PHE A 83 -0.49 -0.51 -8.32
N ASP A 84 -1.26 0.55 -8.55
CA ASP A 84 -2.20 0.63 -9.67
C ASP A 84 -1.52 0.95 -11.03
N SER A 85 -0.19 1.06 -11.06
CA SER A 85 0.53 1.36 -12.30
C SER A 85 0.48 0.19 -13.27
N PHE A 86 0.55 0.50 -14.57
CA PHE A 86 0.64 -0.52 -15.62
C PHE A 86 1.80 -1.50 -15.39
N GLN A 87 2.90 -1.04 -14.81
CA GLN A 87 4.07 -1.85 -14.52
C GLN A 87 3.81 -2.86 -13.40
N CYS A 88 3.08 -2.48 -12.35
CA CYS A 88 2.68 -3.40 -11.29
C CYS A 88 1.60 -4.38 -11.76
N ALA A 89 0.67 -3.96 -12.63
CA ALA A 89 -0.36 -4.84 -13.19
C ALA A 89 0.17 -6.02 -14.05
N LEU A 90 1.47 -6.04 -14.36
CA LEU A 90 2.13 -7.16 -15.05
C LEU A 90 2.56 -8.30 -14.11
N TYR A 91 2.50 -8.09 -12.80
CA TYR A 91 2.90 -9.03 -11.75
C TYR A 91 1.71 -9.40 -10.88
#